data_AF-A0A9P7L1M7-F1
#
_entry.id   AF-A0A9P7L1M7-F1
#
_cell.length_a   1.000
_cell.length_b   1.000
_cell.length_c   1.000
_cell.angle_alpha   90.00
_cell.angle_beta   90.00
_cell.angle_gamma   90.00
#
_symmetry.space_group_name_H-M   'P 1'
#
loop_
_entity.id
_entity.type
_entity.pdbx_description
1 polymer ?
#
loop_
_entity_poly.entity_id
_entity_poly.type
_entity_poly.pdbx_seq_one_letter_code
_entity_poly.pdbx_strand_id
1 'polypeptide(L)'
;MTEMVPENGVLDNEGQRRVIRTELAQNMMTPFYQGSAHTQYNPDCQPATFVASFASEDFGAGQIQDETFALSDEVIGASFGQSIAGEDIERVRQAIPKSIARGVDSCLEKCGLMKRVV
;
A
#
# COMPACT_ATOMS: atom_id res chain seq x y z
N MET A 1 6.02 -5.86 9.07
CA MET A 1 4.55 -6.01 9.14
C MET A 1 3.98 -6.00 7.73
N THR A 2 2.98 -6.83 7.47
CA THR A 2 2.22 -6.80 6.22
C THR A 2 0.72 -6.78 6.49
N GLU A 3 -0.04 -6.14 5.62
CA GLU A 3 -1.50 -6.22 5.60
C GLU A 3 -1.94 -6.50 4.17
N MET A 4 -2.92 -7.38 4.00
CA MET A 4 -3.49 -7.75 2.70
C MET A 4 -5.01 -7.75 2.78
N VAL A 5 -5.65 -7.18 1.76
CA VAL A 5 -7.08 -7.28 1.51
C VAL A 5 -7.26 -8.17 0.27
N PRO A 6 -7.77 -9.42 0.43
CA PRO A 6 -8.07 -10.28 -0.70
C PRO A 6 -9.11 -9.64 -1.63
N GLU A 7 -9.09 -10.00 -2.91
CA GLU A 7 -10.10 -9.57 -3.89
C GLU A 7 -11.52 -10.07 -3.55
N ASN A 8 -12.53 -9.56 -4.28
CA ASN A 8 -13.91 -10.07 -4.29
C ASN A 8 -14.69 -10.05 -2.97
N GLY A 9 -14.30 -9.23 -1.99
CA GLY A 9 -15.15 -9.05 -0.81
C GLY A 9 -15.12 -10.23 0.15
N VAL A 10 -14.03 -10.99 0.19
CA VAL A 10 -13.86 -12.02 1.22
C VAL A 10 -14.08 -11.41 2.60
N LEU A 11 -15.01 -11.98 3.36
CA LEU A 11 -15.38 -11.51 4.68
C LEU A 11 -14.66 -12.30 5.77
N ASP A 12 -14.51 -11.68 6.93
CA ASP A 12 -14.13 -12.37 8.16
C ASP A 12 -15.35 -12.95 8.90
N ASN A 13 -15.12 -13.45 10.12
CA ASN A 13 -16.16 -14.08 10.93
C ASN A 13 -17.20 -13.08 11.47
N GLU A 14 -16.93 -11.77 11.36
CA GLU A 14 -17.79 -10.67 11.78
C GLU A 14 -18.53 -10.05 10.58
N GLY A 15 -18.35 -10.62 9.38
CA GLY A 15 -18.95 -10.13 8.15
C GLY A 15 -18.31 -8.84 7.62
N GLN A 16 -17.14 -8.44 8.12
CA GLN A 16 -16.39 -7.29 7.63
C GLN A 16 -15.42 -7.70 6.52
N ARG A 17 -14.97 -6.73 5.71
CA ARG A 17 -13.96 -6.98 4.68
C ARG A 17 -12.70 -7.54 5.35
N ARG A 18 -12.29 -8.73 4.95
CA ARG A 18 -11.16 -9.42 5.56
C ARG A 18 -9.85 -8.66 5.32
N VAL A 19 -9.16 -8.34 6.40
CA VAL A 19 -7.79 -7.83 6.41
C VAL A 19 -6.89 -8.89 7.04
N ILE A 20 -5.94 -9.41 6.27
CA ILE A 20 -4.95 -10.38 6.75
C ILE A 20 -3.71 -9.61 7.17
N ARG A 21 -3.47 -9.53 8.48
CA ARG A 21 -2.31 -8.87 9.07
C ARG A 21 -1.30 -9.89 9.57
N THR A 22 -0.04 -9.69 9.25
CA THR A 22 1.05 -10.59 9.65
C THR A 22 2.28 -9.82 10.12
N GLU A 23 2.82 -10.21 11.27
CA GLU A 23 4.18 -9.85 11.68
C GLU A 23 5.17 -10.85 11.12
N LEU A 24 6.16 -10.35 10.38
CA LEU A 24 7.19 -11.17 9.74
C LEU A 24 8.49 -11.04 10.51
N ALA A 25 9.01 -12.18 10.99
CA ALA A 25 10.38 -12.30 11.48
C ALA A 25 11.33 -12.75 10.35
N GLN A 26 12.63 -12.81 10.66
CA GLN A 26 13.64 -13.28 9.71
C GLN A 26 13.27 -14.67 9.14
N ASN A 27 13.42 -14.82 7.81
CA ASN A 27 13.11 -16.03 7.05
C ASN A 27 11.62 -16.43 7.03
N MET A 28 10.71 -15.55 7.45
CA MET A 28 9.28 -15.73 7.22
C MET A 28 8.86 -15.13 5.87
N MET A 29 7.77 -15.64 5.33
CA MET A 29 7.17 -15.12 4.11
C MET A 29 5.66 -14.94 4.28
N THR A 30 5.10 -13.94 3.61
CA THR A 30 3.66 -13.81 3.39
C THR A 30 3.39 -13.92 1.90
N PRO A 31 2.56 -14.88 1.45
CA PRO A 31 2.10 -14.90 0.07
C PRO A 31 1.05 -13.81 -0.15
N PHE A 32 1.24 -12.99 -1.16
CA PHE A 32 0.23 -12.07 -1.66
C PHE A 32 -0.42 -12.66 -2.91
N TYR A 33 -1.74 -12.75 -2.91
CA TYR A 33 -2.47 -13.31 -4.05
C TYR A 33 -2.58 -12.27 -5.16
N GLN A 34 -2.58 -12.72 -6.41
CA GLN A 34 -2.79 -11.82 -7.55
C GLN A 34 -4.10 -11.03 -7.35
N GLY A 35 -4.02 -9.72 -7.62
CA GLY A 35 -5.14 -8.80 -7.48
C GLY A 35 -5.44 -8.33 -6.04
N SER A 36 -4.87 -8.97 -5.02
CA SER A 36 -5.01 -8.49 -3.65
C SER A 36 -4.30 -7.14 -3.45
N ALA A 37 -4.95 -6.25 -2.71
CA ALA A 37 -4.30 -5.05 -2.22
C ALA A 37 -3.43 -5.42 -1.02
N HIS A 38 -2.17 -4.97 -0.99
CA HIS A 38 -1.33 -5.19 0.17
C HIS A 38 -0.42 -4.00 0.49
N THR A 39 0.01 -3.95 1.74
CA THR A 39 1.08 -3.06 2.21
C THR A 39 2.08 -3.87 3.01
N GLN A 40 3.32 -3.42 2.96
CA GLN A 40 4.42 -3.98 3.71
C GLN A 40 5.28 -2.84 4.23
N TYR A 41 5.48 -2.81 5.54
CA TYR A 41 6.28 -1.78 6.18
C TYR A 41 7.14 -2.39 7.29
N ASN A 42 8.32 -1.81 7.49
CA ASN A 42 9.16 -2.10 8.64
C ASN A 42 8.71 -1.19 9.80
N PRO A 43 8.04 -1.72 10.85
CA PRO A 43 7.63 -0.92 12.00
C PRO A 43 8.82 -0.46 12.86
N ASP A 44 9.96 -1.14 12.73
CA ASP A 44 11.10 -0.99 13.63
C ASP A 44 12.21 -0.14 13.02
N CYS A 45 13.06 0.39 13.89
CA CYS A 45 14.26 1.13 13.48
C CYS A 45 15.47 0.25 13.18
N GLN A 46 15.31 -1.08 13.20
CA GLN A 46 16.37 -1.99 12.82
C GLN A 46 16.35 -2.20 11.30
N PRO A 47 17.51 -2.29 10.63
CA PRO A 47 17.56 -2.60 9.21
C PRO A 47 16.86 -3.94 8.93
N ALA A 48 15.92 -3.93 7.98
CA ALA A 48 15.24 -5.11 7.50
C ALA A 48 15.40 -5.19 5.98
N THR A 49 15.72 -6.38 5.47
CA THR A 49 15.74 -6.67 4.03
C THR A 49 14.52 -7.50 3.70
N PHE A 50 13.75 -7.03 2.73
CA PHE A 50 12.64 -7.78 2.14
C PHE A 50 13.03 -8.25 0.74
N VAL A 51 12.62 -9.47 0.38
CA VAL A 51 12.78 -10.04 -0.95
C VAL A 51 11.40 -10.40 -1.46
N ALA A 52 11.00 -9.80 -2.59
CA ALA A 52 9.82 -10.21 -3.33
C ALA A 52 10.22 -11.16 -4.45
N SER A 53 9.45 -12.23 -4.60
CA SER A 53 9.45 -13.09 -5.79
C SER A 53 8.07 -13.03 -6.44
N PHE A 54 8.05 -12.92 -7.76
CA PHE A 54 6.82 -12.90 -8.54
C PHE A 54 6.70 -14.18 -9.36
N ALA A 55 5.47 -14.66 -9.54
CA ALA A 55 5.20 -15.88 -10.31
C ALA A 55 5.20 -15.64 -11.83
N SER A 56 5.36 -14.39 -12.28
CA SER A 56 5.34 -13.95 -13.67
C SER A 56 6.41 -12.88 -13.90
N GLU A 57 6.98 -12.84 -15.10
CA GLU A 57 7.91 -11.78 -15.52
C GLU A 57 7.20 -10.43 -15.69
N ASP A 58 5.96 -10.46 -16.16
CA ASP A 58 5.04 -9.32 -16.13
C ASP A 58 4.06 -9.51 -14.99
N PHE A 59 4.43 -8.97 -13.82
CA PHE A 59 3.67 -9.14 -12.59
C PHE A 59 2.75 -7.96 -12.28
N GLY A 60 2.68 -6.94 -13.14
CA GLY A 60 1.76 -5.81 -13.02
C GLY A 60 1.67 -5.23 -11.62
N ALA A 61 2.68 -4.49 -11.17
CA ALA A 61 2.64 -3.82 -9.87
C ALA A 61 1.99 -2.43 -9.99
N GLY A 62 0.77 -2.32 -9.48
CA GLY A 62 0.05 -1.05 -9.36
C GLY A 62 0.24 -0.36 -8.02
N GLN A 63 0.14 0.97 -8.02
CA GLN A 63 0.06 1.77 -6.79
C GLN A 63 -1.38 2.24 -6.63
N ILE A 64 -2.14 1.54 -5.79
CA ILE A 64 -3.61 1.66 -5.73
C ILE A 64 -4.07 3.11 -5.59
N GLN A 65 -3.46 3.90 -4.71
CA GLN A 65 -3.85 5.29 -4.51
C GLN A 65 -3.55 6.15 -5.74
N ASP A 66 -2.37 5.99 -6.34
CA ASP A 66 -1.96 6.73 -7.56
C ASP A 66 -2.91 6.41 -8.73
N GLU A 67 -3.16 5.12 -8.98
CA GLU A 67 -4.07 4.64 -10.03
C GLU A 67 -5.51 5.12 -9.81
N THR A 68 -6.00 5.09 -8.57
CA THR A 68 -7.34 5.56 -8.22
C THR A 68 -7.49 7.06 -8.48
N PHE A 69 -6.48 7.85 -8.11
CA PHE A 69 -6.53 9.32 -8.24
C PHE A 69 -6.09 9.84 -9.62
N ALA A 70 -5.61 8.96 -10.50
CA ALA A 70 -5.40 9.24 -11.93
C ALA A 70 -6.71 9.26 -12.74
N LEU A 71 -7.81 8.74 -12.18
CA LEU A 71 -9.13 8.81 -12.79
C LEU A 71 -9.69 10.24 -12.78
N SER A 72 -10.73 10.47 -13.57
CA SER A 72 -11.40 11.78 -13.61
C SER A 72 -12.05 12.12 -12.27
N ASP A 73 -12.16 13.41 -11.97
CA ASP A 73 -12.81 13.91 -10.75
C ASP A 73 -14.25 13.40 -10.62
N GLU A 74 -14.96 13.23 -11.74
CA GLU A 74 -16.31 12.66 -11.76
C GLU A 74 -16.34 11.20 -11.29
N VAL A 75 -15.39 10.38 -11.76
CA VAL A 75 -15.29 8.95 -11.37
C VAL A 75 -14.87 8.83 -9.91
N ILE A 76 -13.92 9.64 -9.47
CA ILE A 76 -13.51 9.70 -8.06
C ILE A 76 -14.71 10.12 -7.20
N GLY A 77 -15.34 11.25 -7.53
CA GLY A 77 -16.53 11.74 -6.83
C GLY A 77 -17.62 10.67 -6.74
N ALA A 78 -17.93 9.98 -7.85
CA ALA A 78 -18.92 8.91 -7.88
C ALA A 78 -18.52 7.71 -6.99
N SER A 79 -17.25 7.32 -6.99
CA SER A 79 -16.72 6.21 -6.17
C SER A 79 -16.84 6.47 -4.67
N PHE A 80 -16.81 7.74 -4.27
CA PHE A 80 -17.04 8.17 -2.89
C PHE A 80 -18.47 8.71 -2.67
N GLY A 81 -19.45 8.31 -3.49
CA GLY A 81 -20.87 8.65 -3.28
C GLY A 81 -21.17 10.15 -3.40
N GLN A 82 -20.39 10.87 -4.20
CA GLN A 82 -20.43 12.33 -4.37
C GLN A 82 -20.22 13.11 -3.06
N SER A 83 -19.57 12.50 -2.06
CA SER A 83 -19.37 13.10 -0.74
C SER A 83 -18.05 13.86 -0.60
N ILE A 84 -17.23 13.93 -1.65
CA ILE A 84 -15.91 14.59 -1.64
C ILE A 84 -15.94 15.77 -2.62
N ALA A 85 -15.55 16.95 -2.16
CA ALA A 85 -15.46 18.14 -3.00
C ALA A 85 -14.29 18.03 -4.00
N GLY A 86 -14.41 18.67 -5.16
CA GLY A 86 -13.33 18.66 -6.17
C GLY A 86 -11.99 19.21 -5.64
N GLU A 87 -12.03 20.21 -4.76
CA GLU A 87 -10.83 20.74 -4.11
C GLU A 87 -10.13 19.71 -3.20
N ASP A 88 -10.89 18.83 -2.55
CA ASP A 88 -10.33 17.74 -1.74
C ASP A 88 -9.74 16.64 -2.61
N ILE A 89 -10.34 16.35 -3.77
CA ILE A 89 -9.79 15.40 -4.75
C ILE A 89 -8.41 15.86 -5.19
N GLU A 90 -8.27 17.12 -5.60
CA GLU A 90 -6.98 17.66 -6.05
C GLU A 90 -5.96 17.73 -4.90
N ARG A 91 -6.40 18.12 -3.70
CA ARG A 91 -5.54 18.12 -2.50
C ARG A 91 -4.96 16.74 -2.22
N VAL A 92 -5.77 15.68 -2.28
CA VAL A 92 -5.31 14.31 -2.05
C VAL A 92 -4.40 13.85 -3.19
N ARG A 93 -4.77 14.11 -4.45
CA ARG A 93 -3.95 13.79 -5.63
C ARG A 93 -2.53 14.33 -5.52
N GLN A 94 -2.37 15.57 -5.08
CA GLN A 94 -1.05 16.19 -4.89
C GLN A 94 -0.26 15.63 -3.70
N ALA A 95 -0.96 15.08 -2.69
CA ALA A 95 -0.35 14.48 -1.51
C ALA A 95 0.12 13.03 -1.74
N ILE A 96 -0.39 12.34 -2.76
CA ILE A 96 0.01 10.96 -3.06
C ILE A 96 1.50 10.93 -3.45
N PRO A 97 2.32 10.11 -2.78
CA PRO A 97 3.70 9.91 -3.16
C PRO A 97 3.84 9.40 -4.59
N LYS A 98 4.67 10.07 -5.39
CA LYS A 98 5.07 9.58 -6.74
C LYS A 98 5.88 8.28 -6.71
N SER A 99 6.27 7.81 -5.53
CA SER A 99 7.04 6.59 -5.34
C SER A 99 6.82 6.06 -3.92
N ILE A 100 6.82 4.73 -3.79
CA ILE A 100 6.83 3.97 -2.52
C ILE A 100 7.91 4.50 -1.56
N ALA A 101 9.00 5.09 -2.09
CA ALA A 101 10.14 5.56 -1.32
C ALA A 101 9.83 6.65 -0.27
N ARG A 102 8.72 7.39 -0.37
CA ARG A 102 8.38 8.41 0.66
C ARG A 102 8.10 7.79 2.04
N GLY A 103 7.57 6.56 2.09
CA GLY A 103 7.43 5.83 3.35
C GLY A 103 8.77 5.54 4.01
N VAL A 104 9.83 5.36 3.21
CA VAL A 104 11.19 5.14 3.69
C VAL A 104 11.76 6.42 4.31
N ASP A 105 11.59 7.57 3.66
CA ASP A 105 12.15 8.83 4.17
C ASP A 105 11.53 9.22 5.53
N SER A 106 10.20 9.04 5.69
CA SER A 106 9.52 9.26 6.97
C SER A 106 9.98 8.28 8.06
N CYS A 107 10.22 7.02 7.70
CA CYS A 107 10.78 6.03 8.62
C CYS A 107 12.21 6.38 9.06
N LEU A 108 13.06 6.76 8.11
CA LEU A 108 14.45 7.17 8.37
C LEU A 108 14.51 8.38 9.32
N GLU A 109 13.67 9.39 9.09
CA GLU A 109 13.57 10.55 9.96
C GLU A 109 13.13 10.15 11.38
N LYS A 110 12.04 9.39 11.51
CA LYS A 110 11.53 8.91 12.80
C LYS A 110 12.58 8.09 13.57
N CYS A 111 13.37 7.30 12.86
CA CYS A 111 14.36 6.42 13.46
C CYS A 111 15.76 7.04 13.61
N GLY A 112 15.96 8.29 13.18
CA GLY A 112 17.27 8.94 13.21
C GLY A 112 18.32 8.25 12.32
N LEU A 113 17.88 7.59 11.24
CA LEU A 113 18.74 6.82 10.34
C LEU A 113 19.04 7.60 9.06
N MET A 114 20.25 7.47 8.54
CA MET A 114 20.61 8.03 7.23
C MET A 114 20.25 7.05 6.11
N LYS A 115 19.76 7.58 4.98
CA LYS A 115 19.52 6.81 3.76
C LYS A 115 20.84 6.26 3.25
N ARG A 116 20.94 4.93 3.06
CA ARG A 116 22.14 4.32 2.46
C ARG A 116 22.24 4.74 0.99
N VAL A 117 23.41 5.20 0.59
CA VAL A 117 23.75 5.46 -0.82
C VAL A 117 24.32 4.15 -1.37
N VAL A 118 23.70 3.61 -2.42
CA VAL A 118 24.22 2.47 -3.18
C VAL A 118 24.75 2.99 -4.51
#